data_AF-A0A949I7A6-F1
#
_entry.id   AF-A0A949I7A6-F1
#
_cell.length_a   1.000
_cell.length_b   1.000
_cell.length_c   1.000
_cell.angle_alpha   90.00
_cell.angle_beta   90.00
_cell.angle_gamma   90.00
#
_symmetry.space_group_name_H-M   'P 1'
#
loop_
_entity.id
_entity.type
_entity.pdbx_description
1 polymer ?
#
loop_
_entity_poly.entity_id
_entity_poly.type
_entity_poly.pdbx_seq_one_letter_code
_entity_poly.pdbx_strand_id
1 'polypeptide(L)' 'GDDWDDWDGYPGWGWYAPPVYGYAPPVIVERQVAPLPPAPPGPAPQASWYYCDSAKAYYPYVSTCPEGWRAVPTTPEK' A
#
# COMPACT_ATOMS: atom_id res chain seq x y z
N GLY A 1 33.62 86.94 15.64
CA GLY A 1 32.57 86.72 14.64
C GLY A 1 32.94 85.46 13.92
N ASP A 2 31.94 84.58 13.81
CA ASP A 2 31.71 83.70 12.64
C ASP A 2 32.80 82.62 12.44
N ASP A 3 32.68 81.34 12.83
CA ASP A 3 31.58 80.34 12.88
C ASP A 3 30.81 80.22 11.55
N TRP A 4 30.79 79.01 10.98
CA TRP A 4 29.91 78.53 9.89
C TRP A 4 30.37 78.47 8.42
N ASP A 5 31.61 78.06 8.11
CA ASP A 5 31.92 77.42 6.82
C ASP A 5 32.43 76.00 7.12
N ASP A 6 31.52 75.02 7.25
CA ASP A 6 30.96 74.27 6.12
C ASP A 6 32.03 73.43 5.43
N TRP A 7 31.89 72.11 5.58
CA TRP A 7 32.27 71.15 4.54
C TRP A 7 33.70 70.62 4.43
N ASP A 8 34.32 70.10 5.51
CA ASP A 8 35.39 69.12 5.27
C ASP A 8 35.56 68.10 6.40
N GLY A 9 35.32 66.82 6.07
CA GLY A 9 36.12 65.76 6.70
C GLY A 9 35.45 64.79 7.67
N TYR A 10 34.17 64.41 7.48
CA TYR A 10 33.70 63.11 8.00
C TYR A 10 33.45 62.12 6.87
N PRO A 11 34.49 61.38 6.39
CA PRO A 11 34.30 60.22 5.52
C PRO A 11 33.85 59.02 6.36
N GLY A 12 32.73 59.15 7.07
CA GLY A 12 32.46 58.30 8.24
C GLY A 12 31.23 57.41 8.16
N TRP A 13 30.33 57.61 7.20
CA TRP A 13 29.03 56.93 7.25
C TRP A 13 28.61 56.42 5.87
N GLY A 14 29.48 55.57 5.30
CA GLY A 14 29.06 54.67 4.23
C GLY A 14 27.96 53.76 4.77
N TRP A 15 26.74 53.96 4.29
CA TRP A 15 25.59 53.11 4.58
C TRP A 15 25.92 51.65 4.27
N TYR A 16 26.16 50.86 5.33
CA TYR A 16 26.40 49.43 5.20
C TYR A 16 25.06 48.70 5.32
N ALA A 17 24.49 48.29 4.18
CA ALA A 17 23.32 47.43 4.17
C ALA A 17 23.73 46.01 4.59
N PRO A 18 23.06 45.41 5.59
CA PRO A 18 23.41 44.07 6.03
C PRO A 18 23.06 43.04 4.94
N PRO A 19 23.85 41.96 4.82
CA PRO A 19 23.56 40.89 3.87
C PRO A 19 22.26 40.17 4.26
N VAL A 20 21.34 40.08 3.31
CA VAL A 20 20.07 39.35 3.49
C VAL A 20 20.33 37.88 3.16
N TYR A 21 20.30 37.04 4.18
CA TYR A 21 20.40 35.59 4.01
C TYR A 21 19.01 35.00 3.74
N GLY A 22 18.82 34.46 2.53
CA GLY A 22 17.63 33.69 2.17
C GLY A 22 17.81 32.23 2.58
N TYR A 23 16.85 31.69 3.31
CA TYR A 23 16.77 30.25 3.58
C TYR A 23 15.94 29.58 2.49
N ALA A 24 16.50 28.56 1.84
CA ALA A 24 15.73 27.71 0.95
C ALA A 24 14.86 26.74 1.80
N PRO A 25 13.60 26.48 1.39
CA PRO A 25 12.76 25.54 2.10
C PRO A 25 13.33 24.11 1.99
N PRO A 26 13.15 23.27 3.01
CA PRO A 26 13.61 21.89 2.96
C PRO A 26 12.81 21.11 1.91
N VAL A 27 13.51 20.29 1.13
CA VAL A 27 12.89 19.36 0.18
C VAL A 27 12.32 18.18 0.95
N ILE A 28 11.00 18.03 0.94
CA ILE A 28 10.31 16.88 1.54
C ILE A 28 10.28 15.77 0.50
N VAL A 29 10.95 14.65 0.80
CA VAL A 29 10.91 13.45 -0.05
C VAL A 29 9.77 12.57 0.45
N GLU A 30 8.68 12.52 -0.30
CA GLU A 30 7.56 11.63 0.00
C GLU A 30 7.92 10.19 -0.38
N ARG A 31 7.76 9.25 0.57
CA ARG A 31 8.06 7.84 0.33
C ARG A 31 6.92 7.22 -0.47
N GLN A 32 7.17 6.88 -1.73
CA GLN A 32 6.24 6.05 -2.50
C GLN A 32 6.20 4.62 -1.92
N VAL A 33 4.99 4.17 -1.60
CA VAL A 33 4.72 2.78 -1.22
C VAL A 33 4.72 1.94 -2.49
N ALA A 34 5.57 0.93 -2.55
CA ALA A 34 5.58 -0.02 -3.66
C ALA A 34 4.29 -0.87 -3.63
N PRO A 35 3.71 -1.21 -4.80
CA PRO A 35 2.55 -2.09 -4.86
C PRO A 35 2.90 -3.47 -4.30
N LEU A 36 2.03 -4.01 -3.45
CA LEU A 36 2.17 -5.38 -2.97
C LEU A 36 1.94 -6.37 -4.12
N PRO A 37 2.65 -7.52 -4.12
CA PRO A 37 2.36 -8.59 -5.05
C PRO A 37 0.93 -9.15 -4.83
N PRO A 38 0.29 -9.70 -5.87
CA PRO A 38 -1.01 -10.34 -5.72
C PRO A 38 -0.92 -11.53 -4.77
N ALA A 39 -1.96 -11.71 -3.95
CA ALA A 39 -2.07 -12.86 -3.07
C ALA A 39 -2.12 -14.17 -3.88
N PRO A 40 -1.58 -15.28 -3.36
CA PRO A 40 -1.69 -16.57 -4.02
C PRO A 40 -3.15 -16.99 -4.17
N PRO A 41 -3.49 -17.73 -5.24
CA PRO A 41 -4.83 -18.29 -5.40
C PRO A 41 -5.18 -19.21 -4.23
N GLY A 42 -6.43 -19.11 -3.75
CA GLY A 42 -6.95 -19.98 -2.70
C GLY A 42 -7.08 -21.44 -3.13
N PRO A 43 -7.36 -22.36 -2.19
CA PRO A 43 -7.56 -23.77 -2.50
C PRO A 43 -8.67 -23.95 -3.53
N ALA A 44 -8.44 -24.80 -4.53
CA ALA A 44 -9.47 -25.15 -5.51
C ALA A 44 -10.64 -25.86 -4.81
N PRO A 45 -11.90 -25.63 -5.24
CA PRO A 45 -13.04 -26.38 -4.74
C PRO A 45 -12.84 -27.87 -5.04
N GLN A 46 -12.81 -28.68 -3.99
CA GLN A 46 -12.67 -30.13 -4.09
C GLN A 46 -13.95 -30.71 -4.68
N ALA A 47 -13.89 -31.28 -5.88
CA ALA A 47 -15.03 -32.02 -6.42
C ALA A 47 -15.26 -33.25 -5.53
N SER A 48 -16.51 -33.47 -5.10
CA SER A 48 -16.89 -34.63 -4.28
C SER A 48 -17.97 -35.42 -5.02
N TRP A 49 -17.80 -36.73 -5.10
CA TRP A 49 -18.86 -37.64 -5.52
C TRP A 49 -19.81 -37.89 -4.35
N TYR A 50 -21.07 -38.13 -4.64
CA TYR A 50 -22.07 -38.47 -3.63
C TYR A 50 -22.46 -39.93 -3.79
N TYR A 51 -22.13 -40.74 -2.79
CA TYR A 51 -22.41 -42.18 -2.75
C TYR A 51 -23.59 -42.47 -1.81
N CYS A 52 -24.49 -43.34 -2.24
CA CYS A 52 -25.57 -43.87 -1.41
C CYS A 52 -25.24 -45.30 -0.98
N ASP A 53 -25.20 -45.57 0.32
CA ASP A 53 -24.80 -46.88 0.86
C ASP A 53 -25.92 -47.93 0.67
N SER A 54 -27.19 -47.58 0.92
CA SER A 54 -28.34 -48.47 0.72
C SER A 54 -28.49 -48.94 -0.73
N ALA A 55 -28.27 -48.05 -1.69
CA ALA A 55 -28.40 -48.36 -3.11
C ALA A 55 -27.09 -48.80 -3.76
N LYS A 56 -25.98 -48.71 -3.02
CA LYS A 56 -24.61 -49.01 -3.46
C LYS A 56 -24.22 -48.32 -4.77
N ALA A 57 -24.69 -47.09 -4.99
CA ALA A 57 -24.51 -46.36 -6.24
C ALA A 57 -24.31 -44.85 -6.01
N TYR A 58 -23.81 -44.17 -7.03
CA TYR A 58 -23.54 -42.72 -7.01
C TYR A 58 -24.67 -41.91 -7.65
N TYR A 59 -24.79 -40.65 -7.27
CA TYR A 59 -25.60 -39.68 -8.03
C TYR A 59 -25.03 -39.50 -9.45
N PRO A 60 -25.84 -39.40 -10.52
CA PRO A 60 -27.31 -39.36 -10.57
C PRO A 60 -27.99 -40.73 -10.74
N TYR A 61 -27.23 -41.83 -10.75
CA TYR A 61 -27.78 -43.19 -10.94
C TYR A 61 -28.82 -43.54 -9.87
N VAL A 62 -28.67 -42.96 -8.69
CA VAL A 62 -29.68 -42.92 -7.64
C VAL A 62 -30.05 -41.46 -7.39
N SER A 63 -31.35 -41.17 -7.41
CA SER A 63 -31.86 -39.80 -7.24
C SER A 63 -32.13 -39.46 -5.77
N THR A 64 -32.44 -40.45 -4.94
CA THR A 64 -32.79 -40.31 -3.53
C THR A 64 -32.06 -41.34 -2.69
N CYS A 65 -31.45 -40.90 -1.59
CA CYS A 65 -30.78 -41.77 -0.62
C CYS A 65 -31.44 -41.60 0.75
N PRO A 66 -32.11 -42.64 1.30
CA PRO A 66 -32.89 -42.52 2.54
C PRO A 66 -32.04 -42.22 3.77
N GLU A 67 -30.79 -42.65 3.79
CA GLU A 67 -29.82 -42.38 4.87
C GLU A 67 -29.02 -41.08 4.68
N GLY A 68 -29.22 -40.38 3.55
CA GLY A 68 -28.40 -39.26 3.12
C GLY A 68 -27.17 -39.67 2.30
N TRP A 69 -26.56 -38.69 1.62
CA TRP A 69 -25.44 -38.92 0.71
C TRP A 69 -24.09 -38.88 1.45
N ARG A 70 -23.23 -39.86 1.19
CA ARG A 70 -21.82 -39.85 1.62
C ARG A 70 -20.98 -39.09 0.59
N ALA A 71 -20.32 -38.01 1.02
CA ALA A 71 -19.34 -37.32 0.18
C ALA A 71 -18.05 -38.15 0.10
N VAL A 72 -17.63 -38.47 -1.12
CA VAL A 72 -16.40 -39.19 -1.44
C VAL A 72 -15.50 -38.23 -2.21
N PRO A 73 -14.27 -37.96 -1.74
CA PRO A 73 -13.35 -37.10 -2.46
C PRO A 73 -13.04 -37.71 -3.85
N THR A 74 -13.06 -36.89 -4.90
CA THR A 74 -12.72 -37.36 -6.26
C THR A 74 -11.22 -37.66 -6.43
N THR A 75 -10.40 -37.13 -5.54
CA THR A 75 -8.96 -37.28 -5.58
C THR A 75 -8.57 -38.29 -4.50
N PRO A 76 -7.85 -39.37 -4.83
CA PRO A 76 -7.30 -40.24 -3.81
C PRO A 76 -6.30 -39.44 -2.96
N GLU A 77 -6.39 -39.58 -1.64
CA GLU A 77 -5.36 -39.09 -0.74
C GLU A 77 -4.04 -39.80 -1.08
N LYS A 78 -3.01 -39.01 -1.40
CA LYS A 78 -1.68 -39.50 -1.75
C LYS A 78 -0.96 -40.02 -0.51
#